data_AF-A0AAN9Q363-F1
#
_entry.id   AF-A0AAN9Q363-F1
#
_cell.length_a   1.000
_cell.length_b   1.000
_cell.length_c   1.000
_cell.angle_alpha   90.00
_cell.angle_beta   90.00
_cell.angle_gamma   90.00
#
_symmetry.space_group_name_H-M   'P 1'
#
loop_
_entity.id
_entity.type
_entity.pdbx_description
1 polymer ?
#
loop_
_entity_poly.entity_id
_entity_poly.type
_entity_poly.pdbx_seq_one_letter_code
_entity_poly.pdbx_strand_id
1 'polypeptide(L)'
;MGFGLGGSSSSFCLQRTLTPLTTIHISATSTRHWRRRKRNRTGTCVLSFSASYHKFVNFALDETRRHTNLVPSPLQEKFNFMNCKDGKGGLSMLSFEAAKIRLLRSLIIETESMQVLDFAVFPKAEYDVPIFCANFFTSAKTNIVVLDLNPLHDIINQYDYKEKYFKSLIPLGVKYVELFPWGGKLTSDSIQFFSPIVIWTKFTSSPQKYDLLYAAFRDYYKVWLELIGKVAEETDESQIFRNLEAQHRYLTWRTEKDPGKGVLKKLIGDTLAKDLLRSFLFNGVDELGSKTFNDYFPHYCCEEGTLNAKGNIVGKSFENRPWDARGEFIGNIFSS
;
A
#
# COMPACT_ATOMS: atom_id res chain seq x y z
N MET A 1 -9.22 -49.02 23.65
CA MET A 1 -10.05 -49.19 24.86
C MET A 1 -10.15 -47.81 25.48
N GLY A 2 -11.27 -47.09 25.58
CA GLY A 2 -12.67 -47.46 25.65
C GLY A 2 -13.21 -47.01 27.03
N PHE A 3 -14.16 -46.07 27.01
CA PHE A 3 -15.07 -45.65 28.11
C PHE A 3 -14.49 -44.71 29.20
N GLY A 4 -15.21 -43.71 29.72
CA GLY A 4 -16.61 -43.31 29.55
C GLY A 4 -16.95 -42.07 30.39
N LEU A 5 -18.04 -41.40 30.01
CA LEU A 5 -18.67 -40.25 30.67
C LEU A 5 -19.41 -40.63 31.95
N GLY A 6 -19.62 -39.67 32.86
CA GLY A 6 -20.65 -39.76 33.91
C GLY A 6 -20.51 -38.67 34.98
N GLY A 7 -21.45 -37.72 35.04
CA GLY A 7 -21.54 -36.70 36.09
C GLY A 7 -22.46 -37.12 37.26
N SER A 8 -22.45 -36.36 38.36
CA SER A 8 -23.62 -35.61 38.87
C SER A 8 -23.35 -34.95 40.25
N SER A 9 -23.93 -33.75 40.39
CA SER A 9 -24.35 -32.94 41.54
C SER A 9 -24.10 -33.37 43.00
N SER A 10 -23.71 -32.40 43.83
CA SER A 10 -24.30 -32.19 45.17
C SER A 10 -24.29 -30.71 45.57
N SER A 11 -25.48 -30.19 45.86
CA SER A 11 -25.83 -28.88 46.40
C SER A 11 -25.50 -28.72 47.88
N PHE A 12 -25.01 -27.55 48.30
CA PHE A 12 -25.27 -27.04 49.65
C PHE A 12 -25.59 -25.54 49.62
N CYS A 13 -26.67 -25.22 50.31
CA CYS A 13 -27.34 -23.93 50.42
C CYS A 13 -27.00 -23.34 51.79
N LEU A 14 -26.76 -22.02 51.88
CA LEU A 14 -26.91 -21.26 53.13
C LEU A 14 -27.25 -19.80 52.81
N GLN A 15 -28.55 -19.50 52.95
CA GLN A 15 -29.11 -18.19 53.33
C GLN A 15 -28.52 -17.81 54.71
N ARG A 16 -28.43 -16.56 55.18
CA ARG A 16 -29.39 -15.45 55.35
C ARG A 16 -28.57 -14.38 56.14
N THR A 17 -28.72 -13.06 56.02
CA THR A 17 -29.78 -12.24 56.65
C THR A 17 -29.58 -10.76 56.30
N LEU A 18 -30.70 -10.07 56.06
CA LEU A 18 -30.84 -8.61 55.88
C LEU A 18 -31.45 -7.96 57.14
N THR A 19 -31.29 -6.62 57.25
CA THR A 19 -32.17 -5.56 57.85
C THR A 19 -31.49 -4.68 58.92
N PRO A 20 -31.96 -3.43 59.23
CA PRO A 20 -32.76 -2.45 58.44
C PRO A 20 -32.35 -0.95 58.53
N LEU A 21 -32.95 -0.17 57.61
CA LEU A 21 -33.38 1.26 57.54
C LEU A 21 -32.97 2.33 58.59
N THR A 22 -32.67 3.54 58.08
CA THR A 22 -33.26 4.81 58.59
C THR A 22 -33.41 5.86 57.48
N THR A 23 -34.57 6.53 57.47
CA THR A 23 -34.98 7.62 56.56
C THR A 23 -34.92 8.95 57.31
N ILE A 24 -34.38 10.02 56.70
CA ILE A 24 -34.60 11.41 57.15
C ILE A 24 -34.84 12.30 55.92
N HIS A 25 -35.85 13.18 56.01
CA HIS A 25 -36.34 14.13 55.02
C HIS A 25 -35.87 15.58 55.32
N ILE A 26 -36.15 16.50 54.36
CA ILE A 26 -36.19 17.99 54.43
C ILE A 26 -34.88 18.66 53.93
N SER A 27 -34.79 19.68 53.06
CA SER A 27 -35.71 20.66 52.44
C SER A 27 -35.12 21.19 51.12
N ALA A 28 -35.98 21.74 50.25
CA ALA A 28 -35.64 22.40 49.00
C ALA A 28 -35.21 23.87 49.15
N THR A 29 -34.25 24.33 48.34
CA THR A 29 -34.14 25.73 47.87
C THR A 29 -33.57 25.78 46.44
N SER A 30 -34.38 26.32 45.52
CA SER A 30 -34.09 27.37 44.50
C SER A 30 -32.67 27.42 43.88
N THR A 31 -32.40 27.52 42.57
CA THR A 31 -33.13 28.10 41.43
C THR A 31 -32.39 27.84 40.10
N ARG A 32 -33.09 28.10 38.99
CA ARG A 32 -32.63 28.40 37.61
C ARG A 32 -32.42 27.22 36.65
N HIS A 33 -33.54 26.89 36.02
CA HIS A 33 -33.63 26.37 34.66
C HIS A 33 -32.78 27.16 33.65
N TRP A 34 -31.91 26.45 32.93
CA TRP A 34 -31.57 26.78 31.55
C TRP A 34 -31.91 25.58 30.67
N ARG A 35 -33.11 25.62 30.06
CA ARG A 35 -33.49 24.74 28.95
C ARG A 35 -32.57 25.04 27.77
N ARG A 36 -31.53 24.22 27.55
CA ARG A 36 -30.85 24.16 26.25
C ARG A 36 -31.47 23.04 25.42
N ARG A 37 -32.26 23.45 24.43
CA ARG A 37 -32.80 22.61 23.34
C ARG A 37 -31.70 21.68 22.81
N LYS A 38 -31.86 20.37 23.01
CA LYS A 38 -31.19 19.34 22.19
C LYS A 38 -31.72 19.50 20.77
N ARG A 39 -31.02 20.31 19.98
CA ARG A 39 -31.21 20.35 18.53
C ARG A 39 -30.52 19.09 18.02
N ASN A 40 -31.31 18.13 17.56
CA ASN A 40 -30.84 16.96 16.82
C ASN A 40 -29.93 17.47 15.69
N ARG A 41 -28.62 17.42 15.90
CA ARG A 41 -27.65 17.43 14.82
C ARG A 41 -27.73 16.04 14.23
N THR A 42 -28.31 15.99 13.03
CA THR A 42 -28.08 14.97 12.00
C THR A 42 -26.77 14.25 12.26
N GLY A 43 -26.86 12.95 12.56
CA GLY A 43 -25.70 12.12 12.82
C GLY A 43 -24.70 12.28 11.68
N THR A 44 -23.50 12.73 12.01
CA THR A 44 -22.35 12.58 11.13
C THR A 44 -22.18 11.08 10.94
N CYS A 45 -22.57 10.56 9.78
CA CYS A 45 -22.30 9.19 9.39
C CYS A 45 -20.77 9.05 9.33
N VAL A 46 -20.17 8.56 10.41
CA VAL A 46 -18.78 8.10 10.38
C VAL A 46 -18.80 6.92 9.42
N LEU A 47 -18.20 7.10 8.25
CA LEU A 47 -18.01 6.00 7.30
C LEU A 47 -17.21 4.92 8.01
N SER A 48 -17.89 3.85 8.42
CA SER A 48 -17.22 2.65 8.89
C SER A 48 -16.67 1.94 7.64
N PHE A 49 -15.39 2.15 7.36
CA PHE A 49 -14.69 1.30 6.41
C PHE A 49 -14.74 -0.13 6.96
N SER A 50 -15.31 -1.08 6.21
CA SER A 50 -15.45 -2.47 6.66
C SER A 50 -14.10 -3.22 6.74
N ALA A 51 -13.00 -2.51 6.60
CA ALA A 51 -11.71 -2.97 6.14
C ALA A 51 -10.63 -2.07 6.75
N SER A 52 -9.56 -2.65 7.29
CA SER A 52 -8.42 -1.90 7.80
C SER A 52 -7.14 -2.39 7.11
N TYR A 53 -6.43 -1.48 6.45
CA TYR A 53 -5.18 -1.83 5.76
C TYR A 53 -4.05 -2.21 6.73
N HIS A 54 -4.18 -1.94 8.03
CA HIS A 54 -3.28 -2.45 9.05
C HIS A 54 -3.18 -3.99 9.02
N LYS A 55 -4.27 -4.70 8.69
CA LYS A 55 -4.27 -6.17 8.56
C LYS A 55 -3.32 -6.66 7.45
N PHE A 56 -3.16 -5.89 6.37
CA PHE A 56 -2.27 -6.21 5.26
C PHE A 56 -0.82 -6.06 5.69
N VAL A 57 -0.50 -4.93 6.33
CA VAL A 57 0.83 -4.64 6.85
C VAL A 57 1.24 -5.65 7.92
N ASN A 58 0.37 -5.95 8.88
CA ASN A 58 0.66 -6.93 9.92
C ASN A 58 0.94 -8.32 9.33
N PHE A 59 0.14 -8.77 8.37
CA PHE A 59 0.41 -10.03 7.66
C PHE A 59 1.79 -10.01 6.99
N ALA A 60 2.11 -8.94 6.25
CA ALA A 60 3.39 -8.84 5.54
C ALA A 60 4.58 -8.84 6.50
N LEU A 61 4.50 -8.11 7.61
CA LEU A 61 5.55 -8.08 8.63
C LEU A 61 5.72 -9.44 9.31
N ASP A 62 4.62 -10.09 9.70
CA ASP A 62 4.67 -11.41 10.34
C ASP A 62 5.20 -12.49 9.39
N GLU A 63 4.78 -12.47 8.12
CA GLU A 63 5.29 -13.40 7.13
C GLU A 63 6.78 -13.16 6.87
N THR A 64 7.22 -11.90 6.72
CA THR A 64 8.64 -11.60 6.50
C THR A 64 9.52 -12.06 7.66
N ARG A 65 9.06 -11.87 8.91
CA ARG A 65 9.78 -12.35 10.11
C ARG A 65 9.97 -13.86 10.16
N ARG A 66 9.13 -14.63 9.47
CA ARG A 66 9.30 -16.10 9.32
C ARG A 66 10.42 -16.45 8.34
N HIS A 67 10.74 -15.56 7.41
CA HIS A 67 11.75 -15.78 6.36
C HIS A 67 13.09 -15.09 6.65
N THR A 68 13.10 -13.96 7.36
CA THR A 68 14.32 -13.19 7.65
C THR A 68 14.13 -12.30 8.88
N ASN A 69 15.24 -11.81 9.46
CA ASN A 69 15.20 -10.90 10.60
C ASN A 69 14.95 -9.46 10.12
N LEU A 70 13.81 -8.87 10.51
CA LEU A 70 13.49 -7.46 10.27
C LEU A 70 14.08 -6.58 11.38
N VAL A 71 14.82 -5.55 10.99
CA VAL A 71 15.35 -4.53 11.89
C VAL A 71 14.69 -3.19 11.54
N PRO A 72 14.28 -2.35 12.51
CA PRO A 72 13.77 -1.02 12.22
C PRO A 72 14.77 -0.20 11.40
N SER A 73 14.33 0.44 10.33
CA SER A 73 15.17 1.36 9.54
C SER A 73 15.41 2.65 10.34
N PRO A 74 16.54 3.35 10.16
CA PRO A 74 16.76 4.69 10.73
C PRO A 74 15.65 5.69 10.36
N LEU A 75 14.97 5.47 9.22
CA LEU A 75 13.81 6.27 8.82
C LEU A 75 12.68 6.27 9.86
N GLN A 76 12.55 5.21 10.67
CA GLN A 76 11.48 5.05 11.64
C GLN A 76 11.51 6.11 12.74
N GLU A 77 12.68 6.67 13.06
CA GLU A 77 12.85 7.74 14.04
C GLU A 77 12.16 9.02 13.59
N LYS A 78 12.30 9.35 12.29
CA LYS A 78 11.71 10.54 11.68
C LYS A 78 10.28 10.31 11.20
N PHE A 79 9.99 9.13 10.66
CA PHE A 79 8.73 8.80 10.00
C PHE A 79 8.00 7.69 10.77
N ASN A 80 7.10 8.08 11.67
CA ASN A 80 6.27 7.15 12.45
C ASN A 80 4.77 7.47 12.32
N PHE A 81 4.34 8.65 12.73
CA PHE A 81 2.96 9.07 12.70
C PHE A 81 2.86 10.57 12.49
N MET A 82 1.86 11.00 11.71
CA MET A 82 1.58 12.41 11.46
C MET A 82 0.08 12.64 11.44
N ASN A 83 -0.39 13.73 12.03
CA ASN A 83 -1.77 14.15 11.86
C ASN A 83 -1.97 14.91 10.53
N CYS A 84 -3.16 14.77 9.94
CA CYS A 84 -3.59 15.66 8.88
C CYS A 84 -3.66 17.11 9.40
N LYS A 85 -3.40 18.08 8.53
CA LYS A 85 -3.39 19.51 8.88
C LYS A 85 -4.72 20.04 9.42
N ASP A 86 -5.82 19.38 9.07
CA ASP A 86 -7.17 19.70 9.53
C ASP A 86 -7.59 18.92 10.79
N GLY A 87 -6.72 18.06 11.30
CA GLY A 87 -6.96 17.19 12.45
C GLY A 87 -7.93 16.02 12.18
N LYS A 88 -8.35 15.80 10.93
CA LYS A 88 -9.39 14.81 10.56
C LYS A 88 -8.81 13.54 9.95
N GLY A 89 -7.81 12.99 10.62
CA GLY A 89 -7.13 11.76 10.22
C GLY A 89 -5.64 11.79 10.49
N GLY A 90 -4.98 10.71 10.11
CA GLY A 90 -3.56 10.54 10.31
C GLY A 90 -2.90 9.67 9.25
N LEU A 91 -1.58 9.80 9.19
CA LEU A 91 -0.67 9.03 8.38
C LEU A 91 0.18 8.20 9.35
N SER A 92 0.14 6.87 9.22
CA SER A 92 0.96 5.94 10.00
C SER A 92 2.02 5.32 9.08
N MET A 93 3.26 5.34 9.50
CA MET A 93 4.41 4.91 8.74
C MET A 93 5.23 3.88 9.51
N LEU A 94 5.61 2.82 8.81
CA LEU A 94 6.55 1.82 9.32
C LEU A 94 7.66 1.60 8.29
N SER A 95 8.88 1.41 8.75
CA SER A 95 10.05 1.14 7.91
C SER A 95 11.02 0.17 8.56
N PHE A 96 11.45 -0.84 7.80
CA PHE A 96 12.34 -1.89 8.23
C PHE A 96 13.36 -2.23 7.14
N GLU A 97 14.44 -2.89 7.54
CA GLU A 97 15.50 -3.42 6.70
C GLU A 97 15.74 -4.89 7.04
N ALA A 98 16.36 -5.63 6.13
CA ALA A 98 16.77 -7.03 6.36
C ALA A 98 18.02 -7.37 5.57
N ALA A 99 18.50 -8.61 5.70
CA ALA A 99 19.71 -9.07 5.02
C ALA A 99 19.71 -8.79 3.50
N LYS A 100 18.59 -9.09 2.81
CA LYS A 100 18.41 -8.86 1.36
C LYS A 100 17.52 -7.66 1.00
N ILE A 101 16.95 -7.01 2.01
CA ILE A 101 15.95 -5.94 1.84
C ILE A 101 16.59 -4.61 2.21
N ARG A 102 16.70 -3.71 1.23
CA ARG A 102 17.18 -2.34 1.47
C ARG A 102 16.15 -1.55 2.28
N LEU A 103 14.87 -1.65 1.91
CA LEU A 103 13.80 -0.94 2.61
C LEU A 103 12.44 -1.63 2.37
N LEU A 104 11.84 -2.12 3.45
CA LEU A 104 10.42 -2.45 3.54
C LEU A 104 9.72 -1.28 4.21
N ARG A 105 8.76 -0.65 3.55
CA ARG A 105 8.03 0.49 4.12
C ARG A 105 6.54 0.46 3.83
N SER A 106 5.77 0.92 4.81
CA SER A 106 4.32 1.10 4.69
C SER A 106 3.93 2.51 5.07
N LEU A 107 3.03 3.12 4.31
CA LEU A 107 2.24 4.28 4.67
C LEU A 107 0.77 3.89 4.66
N ILE A 108 0.10 4.07 5.80
CA ILE A 108 -1.35 3.99 5.92
C ILE A 108 -1.89 5.39 6.16
N ILE A 109 -2.89 5.81 5.38
CA ILE A 109 -3.63 7.05 5.61
C ILE A 109 -5.05 6.70 6.00
N GLU A 110 -5.54 7.24 7.11
CA GLU A 110 -6.91 7.05 7.55
C GLU A 110 -7.54 8.42 7.83
N THR A 111 -8.62 8.72 7.12
CA THR A 111 -9.43 9.94 7.30
C THR A 111 -10.90 9.55 7.37
N GLU A 112 -11.78 10.50 7.68
CA GLU A 112 -13.23 10.27 7.69
C GLU A 112 -13.78 9.83 6.31
N SER A 113 -13.07 10.10 5.20
CA SER A 113 -13.59 9.93 3.84
C SER A 113 -12.78 8.98 2.95
N MET A 114 -11.61 8.56 3.42
CA MET A 114 -10.62 7.82 2.63
C MET A 114 -9.73 6.96 3.52
N GLN A 115 -9.33 5.81 2.98
CA GLN A 115 -8.20 5.02 3.44
C GLN A 115 -7.19 4.80 2.32
N VAL A 116 -5.91 4.81 2.64
CA VAL A 116 -4.82 4.52 1.68
C VAL A 116 -3.85 3.53 2.29
N LEU A 117 -3.36 2.60 1.47
CA LEU A 117 -2.17 1.80 1.71
C LEU A 117 -1.16 2.08 0.60
N ASP A 118 0.04 2.49 0.96
CA ASP A 118 1.23 2.40 0.11
C ASP A 118 2.23 1.49 0.82
N PHE A 119 2.43 0.29 0.29
CA PHE A 119 3.35 -0.70 0.82
C PHE A 119 4.28 -1.17 -0.30
N ALA A 120 5.58 -1.20 -0.03
CA ALA A 120 6.55 -1.69 -0.99
C ALA A 120 7.77 -2.25 -0.28
N VAL A 121 8.47 -3.11 -1.01
CA VAL A 121 9.73 -3.70 -0.56
C VAL A 121 10.77 -3.54 -1.65
N PHE A 122 11.81 -2.79 -1.32
CA PHE A 122 12.96 -2.55 -2.18
C PHE A 122 14.09 -3.52 -1.81
N PRO A 123 14.52 -4.40 -2.73
CA PRO A 123 15.67 -5.25 -2.49
C PRO A 123 16.97 -4.43 -2.48
N LYS A 124 18.03 -4.99 -1.90
CA LYS A 124 19.39 -4.47 -2.11
C LYS A 124 19.84 -4.75 -3.56
N ALA A 125 20.82 -4.01 -4.06
CA ALA A 125 21.21 -4.04 -5.47
C ALA A 125 21.82 -5.38 -5.90
N GLU A 126 22.34 -6.16 -4.95
CA GLU A 126 22.87 -7.51 -5.17
C GLU A 126 21.76 -8.55 -5.43
N TYR A 127 20.49 -8.18 -5.24
CA TYR A 127 19.35 -9.05 -5.44
C TYR A 127 18.38 -8.43 -6.43
N ASP A 128 18.47 -8.83 -7.70
CA ASP A 128 17.71 -8.25 -8.83
C ASP A 128 16.21 -8.63 -8.85
N VAL A 129 15.63 -9.04 -7.73
CA VAL A 129 14.21 -9.41 -7.66
C VAL A 129 13.31 -8.19 -7.95
N PRO A 130 12.08 -8.43 -8.46
CA PRO A 130 11.10 -7.35 -8.64
C PRO A 130 10.83 -6.57 -7.35
N ILE A 131 10.43 -5.31 -7.48
CA ILE A 131 9.97 -4.49 -6.34
C ILE A 131 8.53 -4.91 -6.01
N PHE A 132 8.29 -5.37 -4.78
CA PHE A 132 6.90 -5.60 -4.35
C PHE A 132 6.20 -4.25 -4.20
N CYS A 133 5.00 -4.09 -4.77
CA CYS A 133 4.25 -2.84 -4.75
C CYS A 133 2.76 -3.07 -4.50
N ALA A 134 2.21 -2.43 -3.48
CA ALA A 134 0.79 -2.40 -3.17
C ALA A 134 0.35 -0.95 -2.87
N ASN A 135 -0.37 -0.36 -3.81
CA ASN A 135 -0.93 0.99 -3.72
C ASN A 135 -2.46 0.92 -3.80
N PHE A 136 -3.12 0.98 -2.64
CA PHE A 136 -4.57 0.89 -2.53
C PHE A 136 -5.13 2.23 -2.06
N PHE A 137 -6.09 2.76 -2.80
CA PHE A 137 -6.88 3.92 -2.42
C PHE A 137 -8.33 3.49 -2.29
N THR A 138 -8.94 3.80 -1.17
CA THR A 138 -10.36 3.54 -0.90
C THR A 138 -11.04 4.82 -0.50
N SER A 139 -12.21 5.06 -1.10
CA SER A 139 -13.15 6.10 -0.71
C SER A 139 -14.55 5.51 -0.60
N ALA A 140 -15.52 6.31 -0.17
CA ALA A 140 -16.93 5.89 -0.17
C ALA A 140 -17.46 5.47 -1.55
N LYS A 141 -16.88 5.98 -2.64
CA LYS A 141 -17.38 5.76 -4.01
C LYS A 141 -16.68 4.64 -4.75
N THR A 142 -15.39 4.45 -4.49
CA THR A 142 -14.54 3.61 -5.32
C THR A 142 -13.28 3.19 -4.60
N ASN A 143 -12.74 2.06 -5.03
CA ASN A 143 -11.40 1.58 -4.74
C ASN A 143 -10.57 1.70 -6.01
N ILE A 144 -9.34 2.16 -5.89
CA ILE A 144 -8.34 2.20 -6.96
C ILE A 144 -7.14 1.43 -6.43
N VAL A 145 -6.81 0.33 -7.10
CA VAL A 145 -5.83 -0.65 -6.61
C VAL A 145 -4.78 -0.90 -7.68
N VAL A 146 -3.52 -0.82 -7.27
CA VAL A 146 -2.37 -1.40 -7.95
C VAL A 146 -1.72 -2.40 -6.99
N LEU A 147 -1.68 -3.67 -7.36
CA LEU A 147 -0.88 -4.71 -6.69
C LEU A 147 0.01 -5.38 -7.73
N ASP A 148 1.32 -5.42 -7.49
CA ASP A 148 2.26 -5.93 -8.46
C ASP A 148 3.60 -6.35 -7.83
N LEU A 149 4.35 -7.12 -8.62
CA LEU A 149 5.79 -7.32 -8.48
C LEU A 149 6.44 -6.52 -9.62
N ASN A 150 6.66 -5.23 -9.41
CA ASN A 150 7.17 -4.33 -10.45
C ASN A 150 8.55 -4.81 -10.92
N PRO A 151 8.76 -5.08 -12.23
CA PRO A 151 10.03 -5.57 -12.72
C PRO A 151 11.12 -4.51 -12.49
N LEU A 152 12.31 -4.96 -12.08
CA LEU A 152 13.46 -4.06 -11.94
C LEU A 152 13.97 -3.63 -13.33
N HIS A 153 14.06 -4.59 -14.25
CA HIS A 153 14.56 -4.40 -15.62
C HIS A 153 13.44 -4.43 -16.66
N ASP A 154 13.70 -3.92 -17.86
CA ASP A 154 12.71 -3.84 -18.94
C ASP A 154 12.28 -5.22 -19.42
N ILE A 155 11.01 -5.57 -19.21
CA ILE A 155 10.43 -6.86 -19.62
C ILE A 155 9.70 -6.82 -20.96
N ILE A 156 9.57 -5.65 -21.57
CA ILE A 156 8.96 -5.48 -22.90
C ILE A 156 10.02 -5.77 -23.97
N ASN A 157 11.24 -5.24 -23.78
CA ASN A 157 12.33 -5.42 -24.72
C ASN A 157 13.41 -6.42 -24.26
N GLN A 158 13.47 -6.80 -22.98
CA GLN A 158 14.43 -7.81 -22.48
C GLN A 158 13.70 -9.05 -21.97
N TYR A 159 13.82 -10.15 -22.73
CA TYR A 159 13.07 -11.37 -22.47
C TYR A 159 13.63 -12.17 -21.29
N ASP A 160 14.95 -12.14 -21.05
CA ASP A 160 15.60 -12.96 -20.03
C ASP A 160 15.11 -12.64 -18.61
N TYR A 161 14.95 -11.35 -18.27
CA TYR A 161 14.43 -10.94 -16.96
C TYR A 161 12.94 -11.31 -16.81
N LYS A 162 12.16 -11.15 -17.88
CA LYS A 162 10.74 -11.56 -17.92
C LYS A 162 10.61 -13.06 -17.65
N GLU A 163 11.40 -13.87 -18.35
CA GLU A 163 11.38 -15.33 -18.20
C GLU A 163 11.83 -15.77 -16.81
N LYS A 164 12.90 -15.16 -16.28
CA LYS A 164 13.44 -15.46 -14.94
C LYS A 164 12.40 -15.29 -13.84
N TYR A 165 11.62 -14.20 -13.89
CA TYR A 165 10.76 -13.81 -12.76
C TYR A 165 9.27 -13.98 -12.97
N PHE A 166 8.76 -13.94 -14.20
CA PHE A 166 7.31 -13.85 -14.43
C PHE A 166 6.71 -15.05 -15.17
N LYS A 167 7.51 -15.86 -15.87
CA LYS A 167 7.02 -17.05 -16.60
C LYS A 167 6.21 -17.99 -15.69
N SER A 168 6.74 -18.31 -14.52
CA SER A 168 6.08 -19.20 -13.55
C SER A 168 4.91 -18.53 -12.81
N LEU A 169 4.79 -17.20 -12.90
CA LEU A 169 3.79 -16.42 -12.19
C LEU A 169 2.55 -16.09 -13.04
N ILE A 170 2.57 -16.35 -14.34
CA ILE A 170 1.42 -16.11 -15.23
C ILE A 170 0.13 -16.75 -14.69
N PRO A 171 0.10 -18.00 -14.19
CA PRO A 171 -1.11 -18.58 -13.61
C PRO A 171 -1.66 -17.79 -12.41
N LEU A 172 -0.79 -17.21 -11.58
CA LEU A 172 -1.19 -16.34 -10.46
C LEU A 172 -1.86 -15.06 -10.99
N GLY A 173 -1.26 -14.43 -12.00
CA GLY A 173 -1.84 -13.24 -12.64
C GLY A 173 -3.22 -13.53 -13.23
N VAL A 174 -3.35 -14.61 -13.99
CA VAL A 174 -4.63 -15.03 -14.62
C VAL A 174 -5.72 -15.23 -13.57
N LYS A 175 -5.42 -15.95 -12.48
CA LYS A 175 -6.36 -16.16 -11.35
C LYS A 175 -7.00 -14.86 -10.85
N TYR A 176 -6.22 -13.78 -10.72
CA TYR A 176 -6.74 -12.54 -10.15
C TYR A 176 -7.29 -11.56 -11.17
N VAL A 177 -6.86 -11.64 -12.44
CA VAL A 177 -7.46 -10.86 -13.54
C VAL A 177 -8.92 -11.27 -13.78
N GLU A 178 -9.27 -12.54 -13.59
CA GLU A 178 -10.67 -13.00 -13.65
C GLU A 178 -11.53 -12.42 -12.50
N LEU A 179 -10.92 -12.13 -11.36
CA LEU A 179 -11.60 -11.64 -10.15
C LEU A 179 -11.68 -10.12 -10.07
N PHE A 180 -10.73 -9.42 -10.68
CA PHE A 180 -10.61 -7.97 -10.68
C PHE A 180 -10.61 -7.42 -12.11
N PRO A 181 -11.64 -6.64 -12.51
CA PRO A 181 -11.68 -6.06 -13.84
C PRO A 181 -10.53 -5.05 -14.00
N TRP A 182 -10.06 -4.90 -15.23
CA TRP A 182 -9.05 -3.90 -15.57
C TRP A 182 -9.55 -2.48 -15.21
N GLY A 183 -8.67 -1.66 -14.61
CA GLY A 183 -9.03 -0.33 -14.09
C GLY A 183 -9.26 0.76 -15.16
N GLY A 184 -9.23 0.41 -16.45
CA GLY A 184 -9.31 1.32 -17.59
C GLY A 184 -7.98 2.02 -17.86
N LYS A 185 -8.02 3.16 -18.57
CA LYS A 185 -6.80 3.88 -18.96
C LYS A 185 -5.90 4.27 -17.78
N LEU A 186 -4.59 4.17 -17.99
CA LEU A 186 -3.51 4.65 -17.11
C LEU A 186 -2.55 5.57 -17.88
N THR A 187 -1.72 6.34 -17.17
CA THR A 187 -0.64 7.13 -17.79
C THR A 187 0.27 6.19 -18.58
N SER A 188 0.42 6.35 -19.91
CA SER A 188 1.03 5.33 -20.77
C SER A 188 2.36 4.81 -20.22
N ASP A 189 3.25 5.71 -19.81
CA ASP A 189 4.60 5.36 -19.34
C ASP A 189 4.64 4.59 -18.03
N SER A 190 3.56 4.58 -17.25
CA SER A 190 3.49 3.71 -16.06
C SER A 190 3.58 2.24 -16.44
N ILE A 191 3.23 1.88 -17.69
CA ILE A 191 3.31 0.50 -18.18
C ILE A 191 4.73 -0.07 -18.18
N GLN A 192 5.74 0.80 -18.30
CA GLN A 192 7.16 0.40 -18.29
C GLN A 192 7.60 -0.16 -16.93
N PHE A 193 6.80 0.03 -15.88
CA PHE A 193 7.09 -0.39 -14.52
C PHE A 193 6.12 -1.47 -14.02
N PHE A 194 5.21 -1.94 -14.86
CA PHE A 194 4.23 -2.95 -14.49
C PHE A 194 4.58 -4.31 -15.08
N SER A 195 4.34 -5.36 -14.31
CA SER A 195 4.57 -6.73 -14.76
C SER A 195 3.37 -7.32 -15.52
N PRO A 196 3.53 -8.48 -16.19
CA PRO A 196 2.41 -9.16 -16.84
C PRO A 196 1.37 -9.69 -15.85
N ILE A 197 1.65 -9.69 -14.54
CA ILE A 197 0.74 -10.11 -13.48
C ILE A 197 0.15 -8.94 -12.69
N VAL A 198 0.37 -7.69 -13.10
CA VAL A 198 -0.17 -6.52 -12.38
C VAL A 198 -1.69 -6.60 -12.22
N ILE A 199 -2.17 -6.28 -11.02
CA ILE A 199 -3.57 -6.01 -10.75
C ILE A 199 -3.75 -4.50 -10.70
N TRP A 200 -4.12 -3.92 -11.83
CA TRP A 200 -4.64 -2.55 -11.91
C TRP A 200 -6.16 -2.62 -12.04
N THR A 201 -6.87 -2.19 -11.01
CA THR A 201 -8.33 -2.33 -10.95
C THR A 201 -9.02 -1.17 -10.26
N LYS A 202 -10.29 -0.98 -10.63
CA LYS A 202 -11.22 -0.09 -9.93
C LYS A 202 -12.51 -0.84 -9.64
N PHE A 203 -13.02 -0.74 -8.42
CA PHE A 203 -14.25 -1.43 -8.03
C PHE A 203 -14.96 -0.73 -6.87
N THR A 204 -16.27 -0.94 -6.75
CA THR A 204 -17.08 -0.46 -5.63
C THR A 204 -16.85 -1.31 -4.38
N SER A 205 -16.88 -0.69 -3.21
CA SER A 205 -16.57 -1.36 -1.95
C SER A 205 -17.61 -2.43 -1.60
N SER A 206 -17.16 -3.65 -1.34
CA SER A 206 -17.94 -4.72 -0.72
C SER A 206 -17.03 -5.61 0.14
N PRO A 207 -17.55 -6.27 1.19
CA PRO A 207 -16.78 -7.21 2.00
C PRO A 207 -16.08 -8.28 1.16
N GLN A 208 -16.78 -8.84 0.16
CA GLN A 208 -16.24 -9.87 -0.72
C GLN A 208 -15.06 -9.36 -1.55
N LYS A 209 -15.14 -8.14 -2.09
CA LYS A 209 -14.03 -7.55 -2.85
C LYS A 209 -12.81 -7.28 -1.97
N TYR A 210 -13.03 -6.90 -0.71
CA TYR A 210 -11.95 -6.71 0.24
C TYR A 210 -11.28 -8.04 0.64
N ASP A 211 -12.07 -9.09 0.88
CA ASP A 211 -11.52 -10.43 1.16
C ASP A 211 -10.71 -10.96 -0.03
N LEU A 212 -11.19 -10.76 -1.25
CA LEU A 212 -10.45 -11.09 -2.47
C LEU A 212 -9.16 -10.28 -2.61
N LEU A 213 -9.18 -8.98 -2.29
CA LEU A 213 -8.00 -8.12 -2.34
C LEU A 213 -6.97 -8.54 -1.30
N TYR A 214 -7.43 -8.90 -0.10
CA TYR A 214 -6.57 -9.43 0.96
C TYR A 214 -5.95 -10.77 0.55
N ALA A 215 -6.72 -11.67 -0.06
CA ALA A 215 -6.19 -12.91 -0.60
C ALA A 215 -5.13 -12.66 -1.69
N ALA A 216 -5.40 -11.74 -2.62
CA ALA A 216 -4.46 -11.34 -3.67
C ALA A 216 -3.15 -10.81 -3.09
N PHE A 217 -3.23 -9.87 -2.14
CA PHE A 217 -2.07 -9.33 -1.46
C PHE A 217 -1.23 -10.42 -0.81
N ARG A 218 -1.86 -11.36 -0.09
CA ARG A 218 -1.16 -12.46 0.57
C ARG A 218 -0.45 -13.37 -0.42
N ASP A 219 -1.12 -13.77 -1.50
CA ASP A 219 -0.54 -14.65 -2.51
C ASP A 219 0.63 -13.98 -3.23
N TYR A 220 0.49 -12.72 -3.65
CA TYR A 220 1.56 -11.96 -4.30
C TYR A 220 2.75 -11.76 -3.36
N TYR A 221 2.50 -11.43 -2.09
CA TYR A 221 3.56 -11.17 -1.13
C TYR A 221 4.34 -12.43 -0.78
N LYS A 222 3.67 -13.57 -0.61
CA LYS A 222 4.31 -14.87 -0.41
C LYS A 222 5.19 -15.25 -1.58
N VAL A 223 4.71 -15.09 -2.81
CA VAL A 223 5.51 -15.33 -4.01
C VAL A 223 6.73 -14.43 -4.04
N TRP A 224 6.60 -13.15 -3.70
CA TRP A 224 7.75 -12.25 -3.61
C TRP A 224 8.78 -12.70 -2.56
N LEU A 225 8.32 -13.15 -1.38
CA LEU A 225 9.18 -13.70 -0.34
C LEU A 225 9.92 -14.97 -0.81
N GLU A 226 9.27 -15.82 -1.60
CA GLU A 226 9.93 -16.97 -2.22
C GLU A 226 11.02 -16.55 -3.22
N LEU A 227 10.75 -15.54 -4.05
CA LEU A 227 11.72 -15.04 -5.02
C LEU A 227 12.97 -14.50 -4.32
N ILE A 228 12.82 -13.62 -3.33
CA ILE A 228 13.96 -13.07 -2.59
C ILE A 228 14.67 -14.12 -1.72
N GLY A 229 13.95 -15.15 -1.27
CA GLY A 229 14.54 -16.30 -0.60
C GLY A 229 15.48 -17.11 -1.51
N LYS A 230 15.05 -17.36 -2.76
CA LYS A 230 15.75 -18.23 -3.73
C LYS A 230 16.83 -17.51 -4.55
N VAL A 231 16.73 -16.21 -4.74
CA VAL A 231 17.70 -15.45 -5.54
C VAL A 231 19.09 -15.51 -4.92
N ALA A 232 20.09 -15.81 -5.75
CA ALA A 232 21.49 -15.75 -5.39
C ALA A 232 21.95 -14.29 -5.30
N GLU A 233 22.95 -14.03 -4.46
CA GLU A 233 23.61 -12.74 -4.42
C GLU A 233 24.40 -12.54 -5.72
N GLU A 234 24.20 -11.40 -6.37
CA GLU A 234 25.03 -10.97 -7.50
C GLU A 234 26.38 -10.49 -6.97
N THR A 235 27.46 -10.95 -7.62
CA THR A 235 28.84 -10.60 -7.27
C THR A 235 29.52 -9.78 -8.35
N ASP A 236 28.98 -9.76 -9.58
CA ASP A 236 29.50 -8.90 -10.64
C ASP A 236 29.12 -7.43 -10.39
N GLU A 237 30.14 -6.60 -10.14
CA GLU A 237 29.96 -5.17 -9.85
C GLU A 237 29.21 -4.45 -10.97
N SER A 238 29.40 -4.86 -12.23
CA SER A 238 28.72 -4.23 -13.37
C SER A 238 27.22 -4.51 -13.35
N GLN A 239 26.81 -5.73 -12.98
CA GLN A 239 25.42 -6.11 -12.84
C GLN A 239 24.77 -5.50 -11.59
N ILE A 240 25.48 -5.42 -10.46
CA ILE A 240 25.02 -4.70 -9.26
C ILE A 240 24.76 -3.23 -9.59
N PHE A 241 25.68 -2.58 -10.32
CA PHE A 241 25.50 -1.19 -10.76
C PHE A 241 24.25 -1.03 -11.63
N ARG A 242 24.01 -1.94 -12.58
CA ARG A 242 22.79 -1.93 -13.40
C ARG A 242 21.52 -2.09 -12.57
N ASN A 243 21.53 -2.98 -11.57
CA ASN A 243 20.39 -3.18 -10.67
C ASN A 243 20.10 -1.92 -9.85
N LEU A 244 21.15 -1.27 -9.34
CA LEU A 244 21.08 -0.03 -8.58
C LEU A 244 20.56 1.12 -9.45
N GLU A 245 21.06 1.27 -10.68
CA GLU A 245 20.57 2.27 -11.64
C GLU A 245 19.09 2.05 -12.00
N ALA A 246 18.69 0.80 -12.23
CA ALA A 246 17.31 0.44 -12.52
C ALA A 246 16.37 0.78 -11.36
N GLN A 247 16.80 0.50 -10.11
CA GLN A 247 16.04 0.89 -8.92
C GLN A 247 15.95 2.42 -8.79
N HIS A 248 17.05 3.13 -9.03
CA HIS A 248 17.08 4.59 -8.99
C HIS A 248 16.16 5.22 -10.06
N ARG A 249 16.12 4.67 -11.27
CA ARG A 249 15.18 5.06 -12.33
C ARG A 249 13.72 4.90 -11.89
N TYR A 250 13.38 3.77 -11.27
CA TYR A 250 12.04 3.53 -10.71
C TYR A 250 11.67 4.56 -9.63
N LEU A 251 12.57 4.80 -8.66
CA LEU A 251 12.34 5.74 -7.57
C LEU A 251 12.17 7.18 -8.10
N THR A 252 12.99 7.57 -9.08
CA THR A 252 12.91 8.87 -9.76
C THR A 252 11.56 9.04 -10.46
N TRP A 253 11.11 8.02 -11.21
CA TRP A 253 9.80 8.04 -11.85
C TRP A 253 8.66 8.23 -10.85
N ARG A 254 8.61 7.38 -9.82
CA ARG A 254 7.55 7.41 -8.82
C ARG A 254 7.56 8.71 -8.03
N THR A 255 8.73 9.20 -7.63
CA THR A 255 8.87 10.47 -6.93
C THR A 255 8.26 11.62 -7.73
N GLU A 256 8.38 11.61 -9.06
CA GLU A 256 7.86 12.67 -9.91
C GLU A 256 6.38 12.49 -10.30
N LYS A 257 5.98 11.26 -10.67
CA LYS A 257 4.71 10.97 -11.33
C LYS A 257 3.67 10.24 -10.48
N ASP A 258 3.96 9.93 -9.21
CA ASP A 258 3.01 9.22 -8.35
C ASP A 258 1.67 9.99 -8.21
N PRO A 259 0.51 9.35 -8.46
CA PRO A 259 -0.78 10.02 -8.43
C PRO A 259 -1.21 10.43 -7.01
N GLY A 260 -0.63 9.83 -5.96
CA GLY A 260 -0.89 10.14 -4.56
C GLY A 260 -0.31 11.47 -4.09
N LYS A 261 0.62 12.08 -4.84
CA LYS A 261 1.28 13.35 -4.49
C LYS A 261 0.29 14.46 -4.15
N GLY A 262 -0.78 14.59 -4.94
CA GLY A 262 -1.82 15.60 -4.71
C GLY A 262 -2.60 15.39 -3.41
N VAL A 263 -2.85 14.12 -3.05
CA VAL A 263 -3.50 13.76 -1.79
C VAL A 263 -2.60 14.13 -0.60
N LEU A 264 -1.32 13.77 -0.65
CA LEU A 264 -0.36 14.10 0.40
C LEU A 264 -0.25 15.62 0.62
N LYS A 265 -0.08 16.41 -0.45
CA LYS A 265 -0.04 17.87 -0.37
C LYS A 265 -1.29 18.45 0.28
N LYS A 266 -2.46 17.91 -0.06
CA LYS A 266 -3.73 18.33 0.55
C LYS A 266 -3.77 18.04 2.05
N LEU A 267 -3.30 16.87 2.48
CA LEU A 267 -3.38 16.42 3.87
C LEU A 267 -2.32 17.05 4.79
N ILE A 268 -1.06 17.14 4.35
CA ILE A 268 0.07 17.54 5.20
C ILE A 268 0.83 18.77 4.70
N GLY A 269 0.40 19.38 3.59
CA GLY A 269 1.05 20.55 3.00
C GLY A 269 2.25 20.20 2.12
N ASP A 270 2.67 21.15 1.28
CA ASP A 270 3.66 20.90 0.22
C ASP A 270 5.04 20.47 0.73
N THR A 271 5.57 21.14 1.75
CA THR A 271 6.91 20.86 2.29
C THR A 271 6.99 19.45 2.88
N LEU A 272 6.04 19.10 3.76
CA LEU A 272 6.01 17.77 4.39
C LEU A 272 5.67 16.67 3.37
N ALA A 273 4.79 16.93 2.41
CA ALA A 273 4.51 15.98 1.34
C ALA A 273 5.76 15.72 0.48
N LYS A 274 6.53 16.75 0.14
CA LYS A 274 7.79 16.60 -0.62
C LYS A 274 8.82 15.78 0.17
N ASP A 275 9.02 16.08 1.44
CA ASP A 275 9.94 15.34 2.31
C ASP A 275 9.49 13.87 2.49
N LEU A 276 8.20 13.62 2.75
CA LEU A 276 7.67 12.26 2.87
C LEU A 276 7.82 11.45 1.57
N LEU A 277 7.60 12.08 0.42
CA LEU A 277 7.77 11.42 -0.88
C LEU A 277 9.21 11.00 -1.13
N ARG A 278 10.16 11.94 -0.98
CA ARG A 278 11.57 11.71 -1.33
C ARG A 278 12.30 10.92 -0.26
N SER A 279 12.15 11.31 1.00
CA SER A 279 12.94 10.80 2.11
C SER A 279 12.37 9.53 2.72
N PHE A 280 11.12 9.15 2.43
CA PHE A 280 10.48 7.95 2.98
C PHE A 280 9.90 7.03 1.90
N LEU A 281 8.87 7.45 1.15
CA LEU A 281 8.17 6.56 0.20
C LEU A 281 9.08 6.05 -0.91
N PHE A 282 9.96 6.92 -1.40
CA PHE A 282 10.93 6.65 -2.45
C PHE A 282 12.37 6.95 -2.00
N ASN A 283 12.66 6.70 -0.72
CA ASN A 283 14.01 6.79 -0.17
C ASN A 283 14.99 5.98 -1.04
N GLY A 284 16.13 6.60 -1.36
CA GLY A 284 17.07 6.14 -2.38
C GLY A 284 17.08 7.03 -3.63
N VAL A 285 16.08 7.89 -3.86
CA VAL A 285 16.05 8.79 -5.02
C VAL A 285 17.14 9.86 -4.98
N ASP A 286 17.66 10.19 -3.80
CA ASP A 286 18.74 11.18 -3.62
C ASP A 286 20.10 10.51 -3.35
N GLU A 287 20.10 9.21 -3.05
CA GLU A 287 21.29 8.46 -2.58
C GLU A 287 21.77 7.38 -3.54
N LEU A 288 20.88 6.75 -4.32
CA LEU A 288 21.24 5.64 -5.22
C LEU A 288 21.77 6.10 -6.57
N GLY A 289 21.69 7.39 -6.91
CA GLY A 289 22.19 7.86 -8.19
C GLY A 289 22.12 9.38 -8.33
N SER A 290 22.72 9.89 -9.41
CA SER A 290 22.78 11.32 -9.70
C SER A 290 21.97 11.75 -10.91
N LYS A 291 21.48 10.80 -11.72
CA LYS A 291 20.63 11.07 -12.89
C LYS A 291 19.30 11.66 -12.46
N THR A 292 18.92 12.77 -13.08
CA THR A 292 17.65 13.45 -12.85
C THR A 292 16.49 12.76 -13.57
N PHE A 293 15.25 13.20 -13.31
CA PHE A 293 14.08 12.73 -14.05
C PHE A 293 14.24 12.92 -15.56
N ASN A 294 14.81 14.04 -15.99
CA ASN A 294 15.00 14.36 -17.40
C ASN A 294 16.08 13.49 -18.05
N ASP A 295 17.07 13.04 -17.29
CA ASP A 295 18.10 12.12 -17.81
C ASP A 295 17.52 10.74 -18.13
N TYR A 296 16.56 10.26 -17.33
CA TYR A 296 15.89 8.97 -17.56
C TYR A 296 14.70 9.05 -18.52
N PHE A 297 14.03 10.20 -18.56
CA PHE A 297 12.79 10.39 -19.32
C PHE A 297 12.87 11.68 -20.17
N PRO A 298 13.82 11.75 -21.12
CA PRO A 298 14.11 12.99 -21.87
C PRO A 298 12.93 13.43 -22.75
N HIS A 299 12.01 12.54 -23.11
CA HIS A 299 10.79 12.88 -23.84
C HIS A 299 9.80 13.73 -23.03
N TYR A 300 10.04 13.89 -21.71
CA TYR A 300 9.35 14.87 -20.89
C TYR A 300 10.04 16.25 -20.86
N CYS A 301 11.19 16.44 -21.51
CA CYS A 301 11.77 17.77 -21.68
C CYS A 301 11.00 18.53 -22.76
N CYS A 302 10.50 19.72 -22.44
CA CYS A 302 10.13 20.69 -23.47
C CYS A 302 11.40 21.33 -24.05
N GLU A 303 11.35 21.72 -25.33
CA GLU A 303 12.30 22.70 -25.87
C GLU A 303 12.30 23.96 -24.97
N GLU A 304 13.49 24.51 -24.77
CA GLU A 304 13.84 25.48 -23.72
C GLU A 304 12.82 26.62 -23.50
N GLY A 305 12.53 26.92 -22.23
CA GLY A 305 12.09 28.26 -21.82
C GLY A 305 10.61 28.49 -21.48
N THR A 306 9.73 27.49 -21.55
CA THR A 306 8.36 27.62 -21.02
C THR A 306 8.05 26.55 -19.97
N LEU A 307 7.98 26.95 -18.70
CA LEU A 307 7.32 26.19 -17.64
C LEU A 307 5.83 26.12 -17.96
N ASN A 308 5.43 25.13 -18.75
CA ASN A 308 4.03 24.90 -19.01
C ASN A 308 3.40 24.32 -17.74
N ALA A 309 2.50 25.09 -17.12
CA ALA A 309 1.74 24.72 -15.92
C ALA A 309 0.78 23.51 -16.12
N LYS A 310 0.90 22.81 -17.26
CA LYS A 310 0.24 21.55 -17.59
C LYS A 310 1.34 20.53 -17.84
N GLY A 311 1.76 19.83 -16.78
CA GLY A 311 2.83 18.84 -16.85
C GLY A 311 2.66 17.92 -18.05
N ASN A 312 3.66 17.93 -18.92
CA ASN A 312 3.78 17.15 -20.16
C ASN A 312 3.00 15.83 -20.09
N ILE A 313 1.84 15.83 -20.74
CA ILE A 313 0.87 14.75 -20.67
C ILE A 313 1.31 13.71 -21.70
N VAL A 314 2.16 12.78 -21.28
CA VAL A 314 2.04 11.43 -21.85
C VAL A 314 0.60 11.01 -21.63
N GLY A 315 -0.10 10.73 -22.74
CA GLY A 315 -1.52 10.43 -22.76
C GLY A 315 -1.90 9.31 -21.80
N LYS A 316 -3.19 9.23 -21.48
CA LYS A 316 -3.71 8.02 -20.83
C LYS A 316 -4.06 6.99 -21.91
N SER A 317 -3.47 5.81 -21.83
CA SER A 317 -3.63 4.70 -22.79
C SER A 317 -4.04 3.42 -22.08
N PHE A 318 -4.15 2.33 -22.84
CA PHE A 318 -4.47 0.98 -22.34
C PHE A 318 -5.84 0.92 -21.66
N GLU A 319 -6.90 1.23 -22.42
CA GLU A 319 -8.29 1.03 -21.97
C GLU A 319 -8.56 -0.43 -21.59
N ASN A 320 -7.89 -1.37 -22.27
CA ASN A 320 -7.88 -2.80 -21.96
C ASN A 320 -6.52 -3.22 -21.40
N ARG A 321 -6.49 -4.37 -20.72
CA ARG A 321 -5.25 -4.98 -20.22
C ARG A 321 -4.26 -5.21 -21.38
N PRO A 322 -3.03 -4.69 -21.32
CA PRO A 322 -2.08 -4.78 -22.43
C PRO A 322 -1.19 -6.03 -22.39
N TRP A 323 -1.57 -7.06 -21.62
CA TRP A 323 -0.96 -8.38 -21.66
C TRP A 323 -2.01 -9.44 -21.96
N ASP A 324 -1.68 -10.40 -22.82
CA ASP A 324 -2.51 -11.56 -23.09
C ASP A 324 -2.49 -12.59 -21.92
N ALA A 325 -3.26 -13.67 -22.05
CA ALA A 325 -3.33 -14.71 -21.02
C ALA A 325 -2.03 -15.50 -20.80
N ARG A 326 -1.04 -15.36 -21.69
CA ARG A 326 0.31 -15.93 -21.56
C ARG A 326 1.30 -14.91 -20.98
N GLY A 327 0.86 -13.69 -20.69
CA GLY A 327 1.71 -12.60 -20.24
C GLY A 327 2.53 -11.95 -21.36
N GLU A 328 2.16 -12.15 -22.62
CA GLU A 328 2.77 -11.45 -23.75
C GLU A 328 2.18 -10.06 -23.89
N PHE A 329 3.04 -9.06 -24.10
CA PHE A 329 2.62 -7.69 -24.23
C PHE A 329 1.96 -7.47 -25.60
N ILE A 330 0.73 -6.99 -25.60
CA ILE A 330 -0.10 -6.75 -26.79
C ILE A 330 -0.55 -5.28 -26.90
N GLY A 331 0.02 -4.41 -26.07
CA GLY A 331 -0.25 -2.98 -26.10
C GLY A 331 0.37 -2.30 -27.32
N ASN A 332 -0.39 -1.46 -28.03
CA ASN A 332 0.18 -0.59 -29.05
C ASN A 332 0.95 0.54 -28.37
N ILE A 333 2.28 0.51 -28.44
CA ILE A 333 3.14 1.58 -27.91
C ILE A 333 3.05 2.86 -28.78
N PHE A 334 2.53 2.74 -30.01
CA PHE A 334 2.56 3.80 -31.04
C PHE A 334 1.24 4.56 -31.27
N SER A 335 0.23 4.43 -30.41
CA SER A 335 -0.96 5.29 -30.52
C SER A 335 -0.86 6.49 -29.59
N SER A 336 -0.08 7.49 -30.00
CA SER A 336 -0.13 8.86 -29.48
C SER A 336 -0.04 9.85 -30.63
#